data_AF-A0A1G2DIA3-F1
#
_entry.id   AF-A0A1G2DIA3-F1
#
_cell.length_a   1.000
_cell.length_b   1.000
_cell.length_c   1.000
_cell.angle_alpha   90.00
_cell.angle_beta   90.00
_cell.angle_gamma   90.00
#
_symmetry.space_group_name_H-M   'P 1'
#
loop_
_entity.id
_entity.type
_entity.pdbx_description
1 polymer ?
#
loop_
_entity_poly.entity_id
_entity_poly.type
_entity_poly.pdbx_seq_one_letter_code
_entity_poly.pdbx_strand_id
1 'polypeptide(L)'
;MKRTLFAALLAGAAFVASAATPVPAPTLPSDLATAWEKVADRSCTKPDGVVVAMQVYGRTDGSKLSRFFLMTKNSENVHQLMVGVNRETGERFGGNAYVKRTDGTWMRYAWETERPQAEGAIANIVGLTWKEFLSCAR
;
A
#
# COMPACT_ATOMS: atom_id res chain seq x y z
N MET A 1 -3.71 64.19 -3.82
CA MET A 1 -2.73 63.09 -4.00
C MET A 1 -3.42 61.77 -3.66
N LYS A 2 -3.70 60.93 -4.66
CA LYS A 2 -4.38 59.64 -4.49
C LYS A 2 -3.39 58.62 -3.92
N ARG A 3 -3.70 58.04 -2.76
CA ARG A 3 -2.93 56.94 -2.15
C ARG A 3 -3.39 55.63 -2.78
N THR A 4 -2.57 55.08 -3.66
CA THR A 4 -2.78 53.76 -4.25
C THR A 4 -2.35 52.70 -3.24
N LEU A 5 -3.31 51.95 -2.70
CA LEU A 5 -3.07 50.75 -1.91
C LEU A 5 -2.75 49.60 -2.86
N PHE A 6 -1.52 49.07 -2.81
CA PHE A 6 -1.20 47.79 -3.41
C PHE A 6 -1.65 46.68 -2.45
N ALA A 7 -2.76 46.01 -2.78
CA ALA A 7 -3.12 44.77 -2.14
C ALA A 7 -2.19 43.67 -2.67
N ALA A 8 -1.27 43.20 -1.83
CA ALA A 8 -0.50 42.00 -2.10
C ALA A 8 -1.45 40.80 -2.04
N LEU A 9 -1.79 40.23 -3.20
CA LEU A 9 -2.40 38.90 -3.26
C LEU A 9 -1.37 37.89 -2.70
N LEU A 10 -1.65 37.37 -1.51
CA LEU A 10 -1.06 36.14 -1.03
C LEU A 10 -1.52 35.02 -1.96
N ALA A 11 -0.65 34.66 -2.91
CA ALA A 11 -0.76 33.40 -3.63
C ALA A 11 -0.63 32.27 -2.60
N GLY A 12 -1.77 31.83 -2.06
CA GLY A 12 -1.86 30.61 -1.30
C GLY A 12 -1.42 29.47 -2.22
N ALA A 13 -0.21 28.95 -2.01
CA ALA A 13 0.17 27.66 -2.54
C ALA A 13 -0.81 26.64 -1.97
N ALA A 14 -1.81 26.26 -2.78
CA ALA A 14 -2.66 25.12 -2.48
C ALA A 14 -1.75 23.89 -2.47
N PHE A 15 -1.33 23.46 -1.28
CA PHE A 15 -0.80 22.11 -1.08
C PHE A 15 -1.94 21.17 -1.47
N VAL A 16 -1.89 20.65 -2.69
CA VAL A 16 -2.79 19.60 -3.14
C VAL A 16 -2.43 18.39 -2.29
N ALA A 17 -3.18 18.18 -1.20
CA ALA A 17 -3.09 16.95 -0.44
C ALA A 17 -3.53 15.83 -1.39
N SER A 18 -2.58 15.06 -1.92
CA SER A 18 -2.87 13.81 -2.61
C SER A 18 -3.62 12.94 -1.63
N ALA A 19 -4.92 12.81 -1.86
CA ALA A 19 -5.81 12.02 -1.04
C ALA A 19 -6.02 10.66 -1.70
N ALA A 20 -6.10 9.61 -0.87
CA ALA A 20 -6.38 8.27 -1.31
C ALA A 20 -7.63 8.24 -2.19
N THR A 21 -7.54 7.55 -3.32
CA THR A 21 -8.61 7.54 -4.34
C THR A 21 -9.40 6.24 -4.26
N PRO A 22 -10.74 6.26 -4.18
CA PRO A 22 -11.54 5.05 -4.31
C PRO A 22 -11.32 4.40 -5.67
N VAL A 23 -11.20 3.07 -5.70
CA VAL A 23 -10.97 2.28 -6.92
C VAL A 23 -11.76 0.96 -6.86
N PRO A 24 -11.99 0.28 -8.00
CA PRO A 24 -12.44 -1.11 -7.99
C PRO A 24 -11.45 -2.02 -7.27
N ALA A 25 -11.91 -3.22 -6.88
CA ALA A 25 -11.03 -4.23 -6.28
C ALA A 25 -9.85 -4.54 -7.23
N PRO A 26 -8.60 -4.48 -6.75
CA PRO A 26 -7.44 -4.73 -7.58
C PRO A 26 -7.38 -6.21 -7.98
N THR A 27 -7.23 -6.46 -9.27
CA THR A 27 -7.03 -7.80 -9.80
C THR A 27 -5.58 -8.22 -9.68
N LEU A 28 -5.39 -9.44 -9.22
CA LEU A 28 -4.11 -10.11 -9.20
C LEU A 28 -3.71 -10.49 -10.64
N PRO A 29 -2.46 -10.26 -11.07
CA PRO A 29 -1.96 -10.82 -12.32
C PRO A 29 -2.17 -12.34 -12.35
N SER A 30 -2.58 -12.88 -13.50
CA SER A 30 -3.02 -14.27 -13.61
C SER A 30 -1.91 -15.30 -13.34
N ASP A 31 -0.67 -14.95 -13.66
CA ASP A 31 0.54 -15.74 -13.33
C ASP A 31 0.79 -15.84 -11.82
N LEU A 32 0.26 -14.89 -11.06
CA LEU A 32 0.43 -14.81 -9.63
C LEU A 32 -0.77 -15.36 -8.86
N ALA A 33 -1.98 -15.27 -9.43
CA ALA A 33 -3.20 -15.82 -8.85
C ALA A 33 -3.03 -17.30 -8.44
N THR A 34 -2.42 -18.12 -9.30
CA THR A 34 -2.17 -19.55 -9.05
C THR A 34 -0.97 -19.83 -8.14
N ALA A 35 0.00 -18.92 -8.08
CA ALA A 35 1.18 -19.04 -7.20
C ALA A 35 0.85 -18.70 -5.74
N TRP A 36 -0.10 -17.79 -5.53
CA TRP A 36 -0.51 -17.27 -4.22
C TRP A 36 -1.44 -18.19 -3.42
N GLU A 37 -2.05 -19.18 -4.07
CA GLU A 37 -2.91 -20.17 -3.41
C GLU A 37 -2.14 -21.17 -2.53
N LYS A 38 -0.80 -21.18 -2.55
CA LYS A 38 -0.05 -22.34 -2.03
C LYS A 38 0.64 -22.18 -0.67
N VAL A 39 1.21 -21.02 -0.30
CA VAL A 39 1.77 -20.80 1.06
C VAL A 39 1.85 -19.30 1.37
N ALA A 40 1.49 -18.88 2.58
CA ALA A 40 1.81 -17.54 3.07
C ALA A 40 3.30 -17.46 3.50
N ASP A 41 4.04 -16.46 3.03
CA ASP A 41 5.44 -16.27 3.44
C ASP A 41 5.58 -16.02 4.94
N ARG A 42 4.58 -15.32 5.51
CA ARG A 42 4.52 -14.94 6.90
C ARG A 42 3.08 -14.97 7.37
N SER A 43 2.82 -15.51 8.56
CA SER A 43 1.49 -15.45 9.17
C SER A 43 1.53 -15.16 10.66
N CYS A 44 0.56 -14.38 11.11
CA CYS A 44 0.31 -14.03 12.50
C CYS A 44 -1.11 -14.44 12.87
N THR A 45 -1.24 -15.33 13.85
CA THR A 45 -2.53 -15.64 14.48
C THR A 45 -2.65 -14.83 15.76
N LYS A 46 -3.62 -13.93 15.80
CA LYS A 46 -3.93 -13.09 16.95
C LYS A 46 -4.63 -13.90 18.06
N PRO A 47 -4.62 -13.43 19.32
CA PRO A 47 -5.30 -14.12 20.43
C PRO A 47 -6.81 -14.29 20.24
N ASP A 48 -7.44 -13.41 19.46
CA ASP A 48 -8.87 -13.48 19.10
C ASP A 48 -9.16 -14.48 17.95
N GLY A 49 -8.14 -15.22 17.49
CA GLY A 49 -8.25 -16.19 16.41
C GLY A 49 -8.16 -15.59 15.00
N VAL A 50 -8.05 -14.26 14.87
CA VAL A 50 -7.87 -13.61 13.56
C VAL A 50 -6.49 -13.96 13.00
N VAL A 51 -6.46 -14.43 11.74
CA VAL A 51 -5.21 -14.74 11.03
C VAL A 51 -4.89 -13.61 10.05
N VAL A 52 -3.73 -12.99 10.21
CA VAL A 52 -3.18 -12.03 9.26
C VAL A 52 -2.01 -12.69 8.56
N ALA A 53 -2.05 -12.80 7.24
CA ALA A 53 -0.99 -13.43 6.47
C ALA A 53 -0.47 -12.50 5.39
N MET A 54 0.84 -12.55 5.13
CA MET A 54 1.48 -11.80 4.06
C MET A 54 2.16 -12.76 3.09
N GLN A 55 2.05 -12.43 1.81
CA GLN A 55 2.75 -13.07 0.72
C GLN A 55 3.54 -12.02 -0.06
N VAL A 56 4.76 -12.36 -0.45
CA VAL A 56 5.70 -11.53 -1.17
C VAL A 56 6.21 -12.31 -2.37
N TYR A 57 5.73 -11.93 -3.56
CA TYR A 57 6.21 -12.51 -4.80
C TYR A 57 7.23 -11.58 -5.47
N GLY A 58 8.36 -12.13 -5.89
CA GLY A 58 9.39 -11.41 -6.64
C GLY A 58 9.47 -11.89 -8.08
N ARG A 59 9.40 -10.97 -9.04
CA ARG A 59 9.71 -11.22 -10.46
C ARG A 59 10.94 -10.45 -10.87
N THR A 60 11.89 -11.11 -11.51
CA THR A 60 13.04 -10.44 -12.11
C THR A 60 12.90 -10.42 -13.62
N ASP A 61 13.12 -9.26 -14.22
CA ASP A 61 13.17 -9.05 -15.67
C ASP A 61 14.38 -8.16 -16.00
N GLY A 62 15.47 -8.78 -16.46
CA GLY A 62 16.77 -8.12 -16.62
C GLY A 62 17.25 -7.45 -15.32
N SER A 63 17.49 -6.13 -15.40
CA SER A 63 17.90 -5.30 -14.26
C SER A 63 16.73 -4.89 -13.35
N LYS A 64 15.49 -5.28 -13.64
CA LYS A 64 14.31 -4.90 -12.86
C LYS A 64 13.85 -6.04 -11.95
N LEU A 65 13.63 -5.75 -10.67
CA LEU A 65 12.96 -6.62 -9.70
C LEU A 65 11.62 -6.01 -9.33
N SER A 66 10.51 -6.65 -9.70
CA SER A 66 9.18 -6.31 -9.21
C SER A 66 8.85 -7.16 -7.99
N ARG A 67 8.47 -6.53 -6.88
CA ARG A 67 7.96 -7.19 -5.68
C ARG A 67 6.48 -6.89 -5.52
N PHE A 68 5.70 -7.93 -5.35
CA PHE A 68 4.27 -7.89 -5.09
C PHE A 68 4.05 -8.33 -3.66
N PHE A 69 3.44 -7.46 -2.85
CA PHE A 69 3.05 -7.72 -1.48
C PHE A 69 1.54 -7.87 -1.45
N LEU A 70 1.07 -8.94 -0.82
CA LEU A 70 -0.34 -9.20 -0.59
C LEU A 70 -0.53 -9.49 0.89
N MET A 71 -1.54 -8.89 1.49
CA MET A 71 -1.92 -9.18 2.87
C MET A 71 -3.36 -9.66 2.91
N THR A 72 -3.59 -10.73 3.67
CA THR A 72 -4.92 -11.25 3.94
C THR A 72 -5.26 -11.13 5.42
N LYS A 73 -6.56 -11.02 5.71
CA LYS A 73 -7.17 -11.15 7.02
C LYS A 73 -8.21 -12.26 6.93
N ASN A 74 -8.04 -13.35 7.69
CA ASN A 74 -8.88 -14.55 7.61
C ASN A 74 -9.05 -15.06 6.16
N SER A 75 -7.93 -15.14 5.43
CA SER A 75 -7.87 -15.51 4.01
C SER A 75 -8.53 -14.54 3.02
N GLU A 76 -9.12 -13.44 3.49
CA GLU A 76 -9.65 -12.38 2.63
C GLU A 76 -8.54 -11.38 2.29
N ASN A 77 -8.37 -11.05 1.00
CA ASN A 77 -7.41 -10.03 0.57
C ASN A 77 -7.85 -8.63 1.03
N VAL A 78 -6.97 -7.96 1.77
CA VAL A 78 -7.20 -6.61 2.31
C VAL A 78 -6.15 -5.60 1.88
N HIS A 79 -5.02 -6.04 1.32
CA HIS A 79 -3.99 -5.15 0.82
C HIS A 79 -3.17 -5.76 -0.30
N GLN A 80 -2.88 -4.95 -1.32
CA GLN A 80 -1.96 -5.27 -2.41
C GLN A 80 -1.02 -4.11 -2.68
N LEU A 81 0.25 -4.39 -2.92
CA LEU A 81 1.25 -3.40 -3.31
C LEU A 81 2.22 -4.03 -4.32
N MET A 82 2.45 -3.36 -5.45
CA MET A 82 3.52 -3.70 -6.38
C MET A 82 4.57 -2.58 -6.37
N VAL A 83 5.81 -2.91 -6.03
CA VAL A 83 6.96 -1.98 -6.09
C VAL A 83 8.02 -2.58 -7.01
N GLY A 84 8.50 -1.77 -7.95
CA GLY A 84 9.67 -2.09 -8.76
C GLY A 84 10.95 -1.57 -8.14
N VAL A 85 12.05 -2.29 -8.31
CA VAL A 85 13.39 -1.89 -7.92
C VAL A 85 14.33 -2.18 -9.09
N ASN A 86 15.09 -1.18 -9.53
CA ASN A 86 16.23 -1.39 -10.40
C ASN A 86 17.36 -2.02 -9.57
N ARG A 87 17.83 -3.20 -9.96
CA ARG A 87 18.81 -4.01 -9.24
C ARG A 87 20.22 -3.44 -9.35
N GLU A 88 20.51 -2.65 -10.39
CA GLU A 88 21.82 -2.05 -10.61
C GLU A 88 21.95 -0.72 -9.86
N THR A 89 20.90 0.10 -9.90
CA THR A 89 20.92 1.44 -9.28
C THR A 89 20.28 1.49 -7.89
N GLY A 90 19.49 0.48 -7.52
CA GLY A 90 18.67 0.48 -6.30
C GLY A 90 17.42 1.37 -6.38
N GLU A 91 17.19 2.05 -7.50
CA GLU A 91 16.09 2.99 -7.68
C GLU A 91 14.74 2.27 -7.63
N ARG A 92 13.78 2.83 -6.87
CA ARG A 92 12.42 2.31 -6.80
C ARG A 92 11.56 2.97 -7.87
N PHE A 93 10.71 2.18 -8.52
CA PHE A 93 9.78 2.68 -9.51
C PHE A 93 8.42 2.01 -9.37
N GLY A 94 7.37 2.79 -9.57
CA GLY A 94 6.01 2.34 -9.32
C GLY A 94 5.75 2.04 -7.84
N GLY A 95 4.47 1.89 -7.50
CA GLY A 95 4.06 1.74 -6.11
C GLY A 95 2.70 2.37 -5.94
N ASN A 96 1.65 1.60 -6.15
CA ASN A 96 0.35 1.93 -5.59
C ASN A 96 0.06 0.89 -4.51
N ALA A 97 -0.22 1.34 -3.29
CA ALA A 97 -0.80 0.49 -2.28
C ALA A 97 -2.32 0.55 -2.43
N TYR A 98 -2.94 -0.62 -2.49
CA TYR A 98 -4.38 -0.78 -2.54
C TYR A 98 -4.82 -1.38 -1.23
N VAL A 99 -5.67 -0.69 -0.47
CA VAL A 99 -6.12 -1.15 0.86
C VAL A 99 -7.64 -1.20 0.88
N LYS A 100 -8.18 -2.33 1.35
CA LYS A 100 -9.61 -2.49 1.57
C LYS A 100 -10.01 -1.83 2.89
N ARG A 101 -11.05 -1.01 2.86
CA ARG A 101 -11.67 -0.44 4.06
C ARG A 101 -12.63 -1.44 4.71
N THR A 102 -13.05 -1.13 5.94
CA THR A 102 -14.03 -1.94 6.69
C THR A 102 -15.40 -1.99 6.02
N ASP A 103 -15.78 -0.98 5.23
CA ASP A 103 -17.01 -0.93 4.42
C ASP A 103 -16.90 -1.71 3.10
N GLY A 104 -15.74 -2.32 2.83
CA GLY A 104 -15.47 -3.08 1.61
C GLY A 104 -14.91 -2.28 0.44
N THR A 105 -14.85 -0.95 0.53
CA THR A 105 -14.31 -0.06 -0.52
C THR A 105 -12.80 -0.22 -0.63
N TRP A 106 -12.27 -0.28 -1.86
CA TRP A 106 -10.84 -0.27 -2.10
C TRP A 106 -10.33 1.14 -2.33
N MET A 107 -9.22 1.47 -1.67
CA MET A 107 -8.56 2.76 -1.76
C MET A 107 -7.17 2.58 -2.36
N ARG A 108 -6.81 3.44 -3.32
CA ARG A 108 -5.48 3.52 -3.90
C ARG A 108 -4.71 4.68 -3.27
N TYR A 109 -3.51 4.37 -2.79
CA TYR A 109 -2.53 5.31 -2.25
C TYR A 109 -1.29 5.29 -3.14
N ALA A 110 -0.84 6.45 -3.60
CA ALA A 110 0.44 6.60 -4.27
C ALA A 110 1.57 6.36 -3.26
N TRP A 111 2.27 5.23 -3.37
CA TRP A 111 3.20 4.77 -2.34
C TRP A 111 4.31 5.77 -2.03
N GLU A 112 4.82 6.49 -3.04
CA GLU A 112 5.90 7.45 -2.84
C GLU A 112 5.50 8.65 -1.98
N THR A 113 4.22 9.06 -2.00
CA THR A 113 3.75 10.28 -1.31
C THR A 113 2.77 10.00 -0.18
N GLU A 114 2.09 8.85 -0.20
CA GLU A 114 1.00 8.51 0.71
C GLU A 114 1.30 7.24 1.53
N ARG A 115 2.56 6.80 1.58
CA ARG A 115 2.95 5.59 2.33
C ARG A 115 2.50 5.60 3.80
N PRO A 116 2.70 6.67 4.60
CA PRO A 116 2.23 6.68 5.98
C PRO A 116 0.71 6.48 6.10
N GLN A 117 -0.07 7.03 5.18
CA GLN A 117 -1.52 6.90 5.13
C GLN A 117 -1.93 5.47 4.73
N ALA A 118 -1.22 4.88 3.77
CA ALA A 118 -1.42 3.47 3.39
C ALA A 118 -1.11 2.53 4.56
N GLU A 119 0.04 2.72 5.23
CA GLU A 119 0.44 1.92 6.39
C GLU A 119 -0.57 2.05 7.55
N GLY A 120 -1.07 3.26 7.81
CA GLY A 120 -2.15 3.50 8.78
C GLY A 120 -3.46 2.83 8.40
N ALA A 121 -3.85 2.88 7.12
CA ALA A 121 -5.05 2.20 6.63
C ALA A 121 -4.96 0.68 6.75
N ILE A 122 -3.79 0.10 6.43
CA ILE A 122 -3.51 -1.33 6.61
C ILE A 122 -3.63 -1.70 8.09
N ALA A 123 -2.99 -0.93 8.98
CA ALA A 123 -3.04 -1.19 10.42
C ALA A 123 -4.48 -1.14 10.96
N ASN A 124 -5.29 -0.20 10.48
CA ASN A 124 -6.70 -0.10 10.85
C ASN A 124 -7.52 -1.33 10.41
N ILE A 125 -7.27 -1.89 9.21
CA ILE A 125 -8.05 -3.04 8.72
C ILE A 125 -7.62 -4.36 9.38
N VAL A 126 -6.32 -4.59 9.56
CA VAL A 126 -5.80 -5.84 10.16
C VAL A 126 -5.73 -5.81 11.69
N GLY A 127 -5.77 -4.61 12.28
CA GLY A 127 -5.69 -4.39 13.72
C GLY A 127 -4.31 -4.72 14.31
N LEU A 128 -3.25 -4.49 13.52
CA LEU A 128 -1.84 -4.61 13.90
C LEU A 128 -1.03 -3.58 13.10
N THR A 129 -0.11 -2.89 13.76
CA THR A 129 0.95 -2.13 13.08
C THR A 129 1.91 -3.08 12.35
N TRP A 130 2.69 -2.55 11.42
CA TRP A 130 3.72 -3.34 10.73
C TRP A 130 4.72 -3.98 11.70
N LYS A 131 5.15 -3.24 12.74
CA LYS A 131 6.07 -3.74 13.76
C LYS A 131 5.46 -4.90 14.55
N GLU A 132 4.19 -4.78 14.95
CA GLU A 132 3.49 -5.86 15.67
C GLU A 132 3.29 -7.09 14.80
N PHE A 133 2.92 -6.88 13.52
CA PHE A 133 2.84 -7.97 12.56
C PHE A 133 4.18 -8.70 12.45
N LEU A 134 5.30 -8.00 12.26
CA LEU A 134 6.62 -8.62 12.15
C LEU A 134 7.07 -9.36 13.42
N SER A 135 6.70 -8.87 14.60
CA SER A 135 6.99 -9.55 15.87
C SER A 135 6.16 -10.83 16.07
N CYS A 136 4.95 -10.87 15.51
CA CYS A 136 4.05 -12.01 15.60
C CYS A 136 4.27 -13.04 14.48
N ALA A 137 4.64 -12.56 13.30
CA ALA A 137 4.74 -13.34 12.08
C ALA A 137 5.83 -14.41 12.20
N ARG A 138 5.45 -15.66 11.93
CA ARG A 138 6.35 -16.79 11.76
C ARG A 138 6.52 -17.12 10.29
#